data_AF-A0A660QZC4-F1
#
_entry.id   AF-A0A660QZC4-F1
#
_cell.length_a   1.000
_cell.length_b   1.000
_cell.length_c   1.000
_cell.angle_alpha   90.00
_cell.angle_beta   90.00
_cell.angle_gamma   90.00
#
_symmetry.space_group_name_H-M   'P 1'
#
loop_
_entity.id
_entity.type
_entity.pdbx_description
1 polymer ?
#
loop_
_entity_poly.entity_id
_entity_poly.type
_entity_poly.pdbx_seq_one_letter_code
_entity_poly.pdbx_strand_id
1 'polypeptide(L)'
;MKSESQFRKQRLVHDATIAREYLEGQVKSQSSTFRDFPRGACGNSVDLFGTWLIESGMAGVEYVLGQRNKESHAWLEVGDFAIDITSDQFIDGLGPVYVGPVNAFHDSFIDQERCTPALSLALADVYFRMKKVLGGHRDT
;
A
#
# COMPACT_ATOMS: atom_id res chain seq x y z
N MET A 1 -10.36 6.22 26.29
CA MET A 1 -10.05 4.97 25.54
C MET A 1 -10.30 5.25 24.06
N LYS A 2 -9.34 4.96 23.18
CA LYS A 2 -9.60 5.00 21.74
C LYS A 2 -10.50 3.80 21.38
N SER A 3 -11.38 3.95 20.39
CA SER A 3 -12.17 2.81 19.91
C SER A 3 -11.28 1.80 19.18
N GLU A 4 -11.73 0.55 19.08
CA GLU A 4 -11.02 -0.50 18.34
C GLU A 4 -10.70 -0.09 16.89
N SER A 5 -11.67 0.55 16.22
CA SER A 5 -11.49 1.13 14.88
C SER A 5 -10.39 2.21 14.84
N GLN A 6 -10.33 3.08 15.86
CA GLN A 6 -9.29 4.12 15.94
C GLN A 6 -7.89 3.55 16.18
N PHE A 7 -7.77 2.50 16.99
CA PHE A 7 -6.49 1.79 17.18
C PHE A 7 -6.05 1.08 15.90
N ARG A 8 -6.97 0.37 15.23
CA ARG A 8 -6.71 -0.28 13.95
C ARG A 8 -6.23 0.72 12.91
N LYS A 9 -6.92 1.87 12.78
CA LYS A 9 -6.51 2.95 11.88
C LYS A 9 -5.11 3.49 12.19
N GLN A 10 -4.79 3.72 13.47
CA GLN A 10 -3.47 4.23 13.86
C GLN A 10 -2.36 3.25 13.50
N ARG A 11 -2.58 1.95 13.72
CA ARG A 11 -1.65 0.91 13.31
C ARG A 11 -1.45 0.92 11.79
N LEU A 12 -2.54 0.93 11.01
CA LEU A 12 -2.47 0.97 9.55
C LEU A 12 -1.73 2.21 9.04
N VAL A 13 -1.98 3.39 9.62
CA VAL A 13 -1.26 4.62 9.28
C VAL A 13 0.23 4.47 9.55
N HIS A 14 0.61 3.99 10.74
CA HIS A 14 2.01 3.81 11.11
C HIS A 14 2.74 2.87 10.15
N ASP A 15 2.15 1.70 9.91
CA ASP A 15 2.72 0.67 9.04
C ASP A 15 2.80 1.14 7.58
N ALA A 16 1.77 1.85 7.09
CA ALA A 16 1.74 2.41 5.74
C ALA A 16 2.80 3.51 5.55
N THR A 17 3.04 4.35 6.56
CA THR A 17 4.11 5.35 6.54
C THR A 17 5.48 4.72 6.44
N ILE A 18 5.77 3.68 7.25
CA ILE A 18 7.05 2.97 7.18
C ILE A 18 7.22 2.30 5.81
N ALA A 19 6.18 1.67 5.28
CA ALA A 19 6.21 1.04 3.96
C ALA A 19 6.50 2.08 2.87
N ARG A 20 5.81 3.23 2.90
CA ARG A 20 6.03 4.36 1.98
C ARG A 20 7.48 4.84 2.02
N GLU A 21 8.00 5.18 3.20
CA GLU A 21 9.37 5.68 3.37
C GLU A 21 10.41 4.66 2.89
N TYR A 22 10.18 3.38 3.17
CA TYR A 22 11.06 2.31 2.70
C TYR A 22 11.10 2.21 1.17
N LEU A 23 9.94 2.32 0.50
CA LEU A 23 9.82 2.26 -0.96
C LEU A 23 10.40 3.50 -1.64
N GLU A 24 10.18 4.69 -1.08
CA GLU A 24 10.87 5.91 -1.51
C GLU A 24 12.40 5.78 -1.39
N GLY A 25 12.88 5.10 -0.35
CA GLY A 25 14.29 4.77 -0.18
C GLY A 25 14.86 3.89 -1.30
N GLN A 26 14.02 3.06 -1.96
CA GLN A 26 14.46 2.20 -3.07
C GLN A 26 14.75 2.97 -4.37
N VAL A 27 14.23 4.20 -4.52
CA VAL A 27 14.59 5.07 -5.65
C VAL A 27 16.11 5.28 -5.70
N LYS A 28 16.74 5.43 -4.53
CA LYS A 28 18.18 5.68 -4.39
C LYS A 28 19.04 4.45 -4.69
N SER A 29 18.46 3.24 -4.65
CA SER A 29 19.19 1.99 -4.89
C SER A 29 19.19 1.54 -6.35
N GLN A 30 18.63 2.33 -7.27
CA GLN A 30 18.53 2.06 -8.73
C GLN A 30 17.76 0.78 -9.10
N SER A 31 16.93 0.24 -8.21
CA SER A 31 15.99 -0.84 -8.57
C SER A 31 15.08 -0.34 -9.71
N SER A 32 15.00 -1.09 -10.82
CA SER A 32 14.20 -0.68 -11.99
C SER A 32 12.71 -0.53 -11.65
N THR A 33 12.23 -1.28 -10.67
CA THR A 33 10.82 -1.34 -10.27
C THR A 33 10.35 -0.09 -9.51
N PHE A 34 11.24 0.57 -8.76
CA PHE A 34 10.90 1.72 -7.90
C PHE A 34 11.62 3.01 -8.31
N ARG A 35 12.25 3.05 -9.49
CA ARG A 35 13.03 4.20 -9.96
C ARG A 35 12.21 5.50 -9.99
N ASP A 36 10.97 5.42 -10.45
CA ASP A 36 10.08 6.58 -10.63
C ASP A 36 8.97 6.61 -9.56
N PHE A 37 9.17 5.90 -8.44
CA PHE A 37 8.19 5.79 -7.37
C PHE A 37 7.69 7.19 -6.93
N PRO A 38 6.37 7.40 -6.78
CA PRO A 38 5.29 6.38 -6.77
C PRO A 38 4.78 5.94 -8.16
N ARG A 39 5.21 6.58 -9.25
CA ARG A 39 4.65 6.33 -10.60
C ARG A 39 4.95 4.92 -11.08
N GLY A 40 3.91 4.21 -11.51
CA GLY A 40 4.02 2.85 -12.06
C GLY A 40 4.32 1.77 -11.02
N ALA A 41 4.32 2.12 -9.72
CA ALA A 41 4.64 1.21 -8.63
C ALA A 41 3.44 0.79 -7.78
N CYS A 42 2.24 1.31 -8.06
CA CYS A 42 1.02 1.03 -7.29
C CYS A 42 0.78 -0.47 -7.08
N GLY A 43 0.76 -1.28 -8.15
CA GLY A 43 0.55 -2.73 -8.04
C GLY A 43 1.60 -3.44 -7.16
N ASN A 44 2.89 -3.17 -7.39
CA ASN A 44 3.97 -3.75 -6.59
C ASN A 44 3.89 -3.31 -5.12
N SER A 45 3.43 -2.09 -4.86
CA SER A 45 3.28 -1.56 -3.50
C SER A 45 2.17 -2.27 -2.74
N VAL A 46 1.04 -2.55 -3.41
CA VAL A 46 -0.07 -3.32 -2.87
C VAL A 46 0.34 -4.76 -2.59
N ASP A 47 1.07 -5.42 -3.50
CA ASP A 47 1.56 -6.78 -3.26
C ASP A 47 2.54 -6.85 -2.09
N LEU A 48 3.52 -5.95 -2.03
CA LEU A 48 4.51 -5.90 -0.96
C LEU A 48 3.86 -5.63 0.39
N PHE A 49 3.08 -4.56 0.50
CA PHE A 49 2.52 -4.12 1.77
C PHE A 49 1.34 -4.99 2.20
N GLY A 50 0.49 -5.41 1.27
CA GLY A 50 -0.62 -6.32 1.51
C GLY A 50 -0.16 -7.68 2.01
N THR A 51 0.88 -8.26 1.38
CA THR A 51 1.47 -9.54 1.84
C THR A 51 1.98 -9.40 3.28
N TRP A 52 2.67 -8.30 3.60
CA TRP A 52 3.15 -8.06 4.96
C TRP A 52 2.00 -7.91 5.96
N LEU A 53 0.93 -7.20 5.60
CA LEU A 53 -0.25 -7.07 6.47
C LEU A 53 -0.86 -8.44 6.78
N ILE A 54 -1.02 -9.30 5.77
CA ILE A 54 -1.53 -10.67 5.94
C ILE A 54 -0.62 -11.47 6.87
N GLU A 55 0.70 -11.50 6.61
CA GLU A 55 1.67 -12.19 7.47
C GLU A 55 1.72 -11.62 8.90
N SER A 56 1.35 -10.35 9.07
CA SER A 56 1.25 -9.68 10.37
C SER A 56 -0.01 -10.02 11.17
N GLY A 57 -0.88 -10.88 10.61
CA GLY A 57 -2.16 -11.28 11.21
C GLY A 57 -3.33 -10.36 10.87
N MET A 58 -3.20 -9.47 9.87
CA MET A 58 -4.34 -8.67 9.40
C MET A 58 -5.27 -9.54 8.55
N ALA A 59 -6.53 -9.64 8.97
CA ALA A 59 -7.58 -10.32 8.20
C ALA A 59 -8.28 -9.36 7.23
N GLY A 60 -8.79 -9.91 6.12
CA GLY A 60 -9.60 -9.18 5.14
C GLY A 60 -8.80 -8.11 4.38
N VAL A 61 -7.56 -8.42 4.00
CA VAL A 61 -6.73 -7.55 3.17
C VAL A 61 -7.01 -7.87 1.70
N GLU A 62 -7.55 -6.89 0.98
CA GLU A 62 -7.86 -7.00 -0.45
C GLU A 62 -6.95 -6.09 -1.26
N TYR A 63 -6.38 -6.64 -2.33
CA TYR A 63 -5.81 -5.87 -3.44
C TYR A 63 -6.98 -5.38 -4.28
N VAL A 64 -7.02 -4.09 -4.60
CA VAL A 64 -8.01 -3.51 -5.52
C VAL A 64 -7.29 -2.83 -6.66
N LEU A 65 -7.68 -3.13 -7.90
CA LEU A 65 -7.19 -2.48 -9.11
C LEU A 65 -8.37 -1.94 -9.89
N GLY A 66 -8.35 -0.64 -10.16
CA GLY A 66 -9.34 0.01 -11.01
C GLY A 66 -8.70 0.73 -12.19
N GLN A 67 -9.54 1.14 -13.13
CA GLN A 67 -9.14 1.86 -14.34
C GLN A 67 -9.77 3.25 -14.39
N ARG A 68 -8.99 4.23 -14.81
CA ARG A 68 -9.44 5.61 -15.02
C ARG A 68 -8.84 6.13 -16.32
N ASN A 69 -9.70 6.29 -17.33
CA ASN A 69 -9.29 6.62 -18.69
C ASN A 69 -8.30 5.60 -19.27
N LYS A 70 -7.02 5.98 -19.44
CA LYS A 70 -5.94 5.12 -19.94
C LYS A 70 -4.98 4.68 -18.84
N GLU A 71 -5.26 5.06 -17.60
CA GLU A 71 -4.42 4.76 -16.45
C GLU A 71 -5.12 3.73 -15.57
N SER A 72 -4.34 2.88 -14.92
CA SER A 72 -4.82 1.98 -13.88
C SER A 72 -4.17 2.36 -12.56
N HIS A 73 -4.83 2.00 -11.46
CA HIS A 73 -4.33 2.26 -10.13
C HIS A 73 -4.71 1.16 -9.17
N ALA A 74 -3.79 0.84 -8.27
CA ALA A 74 -3.98 -0.19 -7.26
C ALA A 74 -3.83 0.37 -5.86
N TRP A 75 -4.71 -0.06 -4.95
CA TRP A 75 -4.66 0.24 -3.52
C TRP A 75 -5.04 -1.02 -2.71
N LEU A 76 -4.93 -0.94 -1.39
CA LEU A 76 -5.41 -1.99 -0.48
C LEU A 76 -6.73 -1.57 0.15
N GLU A 77 -7.62 -2.53 0.39
CA GLU A 77 -8.77 -2.36 1.27
C GLU A 77 -8.69 -3.33 2.45
N VAL A 78 -8.96 -2.82 3.65
CA VAL A 78 -8.88 -3.56 4.91
C VAL A 78 -10.06 -3.17 5.79
N GLY A 79 -11.16 -3.91 5.69
CA GLY A 79 -12.45 -3.51 6.29
C GLY A 79 -12.92 -2.18 5.70
N ASP A 80 -13.22 -1.19 6.55
CA ASP A 80 -13.70 0.13 6.11
C ASP A 80 -12.57 1.09 5.66
N PHE A 81 -11.34 0.58 5.50
CA PHE A 81 -10.18 1.40 5.18
C PHE A 81 -9.60 1.07 3.81
N ALA A 82 -9.62 2.04 2.90
CA ALA A 82 -8.66 2.12 1.81
C ALA A 82 -7.30 2.58 2.35
N ILE A 83 -6.24 1.91 1.90
CA ILE A 83 -4.85 2.23 2.19
C ILE A 83 -4.12 2.42 0.85
N ASP A 84 -3.66 3.63 0.61
CA ASP A 84 -3.00 3.98 -0.63
C ASP A 84 -1.73 4.79 -0.34
N ILE A 85 -0.60 4.17 -0.63
CA ILE A 85 0.74 4.77 -0.45
C ILE A 85 1.33 5.25 -1.77
N THR A 86 0.51 5.37 -2.81
CA THR A 86 0.92 5.78 -4.17
C THR A 86 -0.05 6.75 -4.82
N SER A 87 -1.11 7.19 -4.12
CA SER A 87 -2.15 8.07 -4.67
C SER A 87 -1.59 9.39 -5.23
N ASP A 88 -0.52 9.91 -4.63
CA ASP A 88 0.19 11.11 -5.05
C ASP A 88 0.98 10.95 -6.38
N GLN A 89 0.92 9.78 -7.02
CA GLN A 89 1.31 9.66 -8.43
C GLN A 89 0.38 10.47 -9.35
N PHE A 90 -0.85 10.74 -8.90
CA PHE A 90 -1.84 11.56 -9.58
C PHE A 90 -1.94 12.95 -8.97
N ILE A 91 -2.27 13.94 -9.81
CA ILE A 91 -2.42 15.35 -9.39
C ILE A 91 -3.58 15.55 -8.41
N ASP A 92 -4.63 14.74 -8.53
CA ASP A 92 -5.82 14.71 -7.69
C ASP A 92 -5.76 13.63 -6.59
N GLY A 93 -4.56 13.09 -6.35
CA GLY A 93 -4.30 12.10 -5.32
C GLY A 93 -4.50 12.63 -3.89
N LEU A 94 -4.45 11.71 -2.94
CA LEU A 94 -4.77 11.94 -1.52
C LEU A 94 -3.52 12.18 -0.65
N GLY A 95 -2.34 12.28 -1.28
CA GLY A 95 -1.05 12.44 -0.63
C GLY A 95 -0.20 11.16 -0.60
N PRO A 96 0.99 11.21 0.01
CA PRO A 96 1.95 10.11 -0.02
C PRO A 96 1.51 8.88 0.77
N VAL A 97 0.64 9.09 1.77
CA VAL A 97 0.02 8.04 2.58
C VAL A 97 -1.42 8.42 2.85
N TYR A 98 -2.35 7.62 2.34
CA TYR A 98 -3.76 7.70 2.67
C TYR A 98 -4.20 6.46 3.42
N VAL A 99 -4.87 6.65 4.57
CA VAL A 99 -5.60 5.60 5.29
C VAL A 99 -6.93 6.17 5.76
N GLY A 100 -8.01 5.71 5.16
CA GLY A 100 -9.35 6.25 5.39
C GLY A 100 -10.41 5.49 4.61
N PRO A 101 -11.68 5.91 4.65
CA PRO A 101 -12.70 5.28 3.83
C PRO A 101 -12.38 5.43 2.34
N VAL A 102 -12.89 4.51 1.53
CA VAL A 102 -13.00 4.69 0.07
C VAL A 102 -13.71 6.03 -0.19
N ASN A 103 -13.27 6.77 -1.20
CA ASN A 103 -13.74 8.12 -1.48
C ASN A 103 -13.78 8.38 -2.99
N ALA A 104 -14.19 9.61 -3.37
CA ALA A 104 -14.33 10.02 -4.76
C ALA A 104 -13.09 9.80 -5.64
N PHE A 105 -11.88 9.84 -5.09
CA PHE A 105 -10.67 9.52 -5.84
C PHE A 105 -10.66 8.04 -6.25
N HIS A 106 -10.87 7.13 -5.29
CA HIS A 106 -10.94 5.69 -5.55
C HIS A 106 -12.14 5.33 -6.44
N ASP A 107 -13.31 5.92 -6.18
CA ASP A 107 -14.54 5.70 -6.97
C ASP A 107 -14.40 6.20 -8.42
N SER A 108 -13.44 7.10 -8.69
CA SER A 108 -13.16 7.55 -10.06
C SER A 108 -12.43 6.50 -10.90
N PHE A 109 -11.90 5.43 -10.28
CA PHE A 109 -11.38 4.25 -10.96
C PHE A 109 -12.50 3.20 -11.09
N ILE A 110 -13.00 3.02 -12.30
CA ILE A 110 -14.06 2.07 -12.66
C ILE A 110 -13.51 0.66 -12.87
N ASP A 111 -14.39 -0.32 -13.07
CA ASP A 111 -14.06 -1.72 -13.36
C ASP A 111 -13.08 -2.32 -12.33
N GLN A 112 -13.39 -2.10 -11.06
CA GLN A 112 -12.53 -2.51 -9.95
C GLN A 112 -12.50 -4.03 -9.81
N GLU A 113 -11.32 -4.61 -9.98
CA GLU A 113 -11.04 -6.01 -9.70
C GLU A 113 -10.44 -6.17 -8.31
N ARG A 114 -10.80 -7.25 -7.63
CA ARG A 114 -10.36 -7.56 -6.27
C ARG A 114 -9.71 -8.93 -6.21
N CYS A 115 -8.56 -9.01 -5.56
CA CYS A 115 -7.89 -10.26 -5.30
C CYS A 115 -7.12 -10.22 -3.98
N THR A 116 -6.55 -11.34 -3.58
CA THR A 116 -5.60 -11.37 -2.46
C THR A 116 -4.25 -10.84 -2.97
N PRO A 117 -3.59 -9.91 -2.25
CA PRO A 117 -2.22 -9.52 -2.56
C PRO A 117 -1.30 -10.73 -2.68
N ALA A 118 -0.45 -10.75 -3.71
CA ALA A 118 0.38 -11.91 -4.02
C ALA A 118 1.80 -11.48 -4.39
N LEU A 119 2.78 -11.93 -3.61
CA LEU A 119 4.17 -11.59 -3.85
C LEU A 119 4.75 -12.35 -5.05
N SER A 120 5.15 -11.62 -6.09
CA SER A 120 5.94 -12.19 -7.20
C SER A 120 7.39 -12.44 -6.79
N LEU A 121 8.07 -13.41 -7.42
CA LEU A 121 9.48 -13.71 -7.14
C LEU A 121 10.40 -12.50 -7.38
N ALA A 122 10.05 -11.62 -8.32
CA ALA A 122 10.80 -10.40 -8.61
C ALA A 122 10.79 -9.40 -7.44
N LEU A 123 9.81 -9.49 -6.54
CA LEU A 123 9.66 -8.60 -5.39
C LEU A 123 10.22 -9.22 -4.09
N ALA A 124 10.65 -10.48 -4.09
CA ALA A 124 11.02 -11.21 -2.88
C ALA A 124 12.14 -10.52 -2.07
N ASP A 125 13.21 -10.07 -2.72
CA ASP A 125 14.32 -9.40 -2.02
C ASP A 125 13.91 -8.05 -1.41
N VAL A 126 13.09 -7.29 -2.13
CA VAL A 126 12.54 -6.02 -1.64
C VAL A 126 11.63 -6.29 -0.45
N TYR A 127 10.79 -7.31 -0.55
CA TYR A 127 9.88 -7.74 0.51
C TYR A 127 10.62 -8.13 1.78
N PHE A 128 11.62 -9.01 1.71
CA PHE A 128 12.34 -9.46 2.90
C PHE A 128 13.04 -8.32 3.65
N ARG A 129 13.55 -7.34 2.92
CA ARG A 129 14.14 -6.14 3.51
C ARG A 129 13.08 -5.21 4.10
N MET A 130 11.97 -4.97 3.39
CA MET A 130 10.84 -4.18 3.90
C MET A 130 10.25 -4.79 5.18
N LYS A 131 10.04 -6.11 5.18
CA LYS A 131 9.54 -6.89 6.32
C LYS A 131 10.43 -6.72 7.56
N LYS A 132 11.75 -6.65 7.41
CA LYS A 132 12.68 -6.41 8.52
C LYS A 132 12.48 -5.02 9.13
N VAL A 133 12.31 -3.99 8.29
CA VAL A 133 12.06 -2.62 8.77
C VAL A 133 10.73 -2.55 9.51
N LEU A 134 9.66 -3.05 8.88
CA LEU A 134 8.32 -3.08 9.46
C LEU A 134 8.19 -3.99 10.70
N GLY A 135 9.03 -5.02 10.82
CA GLY A 135 9.08 -5.92 11.96
C GLY A 135 9.87 -5.34 13.14
N GLY A 136 10.99 -4.67 12.86
CA GLY A 136 11.87 -4.10 13.90
C GLY A 136 11.23 -2.98 14.72
N HIS A 137 10.20 -2.31 14.19
CA HIS A 137 9.42 -1.31 14.91
C HIS A 137 8.38 -1.88 15.90
N ARG A 138 8.21 -3.21 15.98
CA ARG A 138 7.26 -3.85 16.90
C ARG A 138 7.88 -4.36 18.21
N ASP A 139 9.21 -4.33 18.31
CA ASP A 139 9.98 -4.84 19.46
C ASP A 139 10.59 -3.73 20.37
N THR A 140 10.18 -2.47 20.19
CA THR A 140 10.57 -1.31 21.02
C THR A 140 9.34 -0.58 21.54
#